data_AF-A0A2P8A8W6-F1
#
_entry.id   AF-A0A2P8A8W6-F1
#
_cell.length_a   1.000
_cell.length_b   1.000
_cell.length_c   1.000
_cell.angle_alpha   90.00
_cell.angle_beta   90.00
_cell.angle_gamma   90.00
#
_symmetry.space_group_name_H-M   'P 1'
#
loop_
_entity.id
_entity.type
_entity.pdbx_description
1 polymer ?
#
loop_
_entity_poly.entity_id
_entity_poly.type
_entity_poly.pdbx_seq_one_letter_code
_entity_poly.pdbx_strand_id
1 'polypeptide(L)'
;MLGPKTLILTALAWPSVQAGPLPESKECCEAPRVLAATTLIPTTAFSNKQSLEQYFSYGYPWGMTHNGASKMIPANSVADAGTLTLTAKYTGPQSGNAKLKYNAGAVYAKQSFAMSKGGSLDFQATFVAPVAKGTWPAFWLTATKGWPPEIDIAEWKGSGKISFNTFNTSSQVTARDVAYPNPTAQHTVRGELRDLNGKDVGFTFYMDGKKVTRQVGKGYVGQSMWLIINLQMEGSSGSPGPKTDTVYKISNLSVVRNS
;
A
#
# COMPACT_ATOMS: atom_id res chain seq x y z
N MET A 1 -63.58 8.71 75.88
CA MET A 1 -62.33 8.80 75.09
C MET A 1 -62.44 7.84 73.92
N LEU A 2 -62.18 8.33 72.70
CA LEU A 2 -61.77 7.63 71.46
C LEU A 2 -62.47 6.28 71.16
N GLY A 3 -63.34 6.18 70.15
CA GLY A 3 -62.95 6.15 68.73
C GLY A 3 -63.39 4.80 68.09
N PRO A 4 -63.47 4.65 66.76
CA PRO A 4 -64.73 4.27 66.11
C PRO A 4 -64.82 2.89 65.42
N LYS A 5 -66.07 2.48 65.21
CA LYS A 5 -66.71 1.87 64.01
C LYS A 5 -66.03 0.71 63.26
N THR A 6 -66.78 -0.40 63.27
CA THR A 6 -66.88 -1.53 62.33
C THR A 6 -66.63 -1.18 60.85
N LEU A 7 -65.98 -2.09 60.11
CA LEU A 7 -66.45 -2.47 58.77
C LEU A 7 -66.03 -3.92 58.43
N ILE A 8 -67.00 -4.69 57.98
CA ILE A 8 -66.91 -6.07 57.47
C ILE A 8 -66.29 -6.02 56.07
N LEU A 9 -65.31 -6.89 55.78
CA LEU A 9 -64.86 -7.15 54.42
C LEU A 9 -65.08 -8.62 54.06
N THR A 10 -65.94 -8.82 53.07
CA THR A 10 -66.24 -10.08 52.38
C THR A 10 -65.04 -10.54 51.55
N ALA A 11 -64.66 -11.82 51.69
CA ALA A 11 -63.68 -12.45 50.83
C ALA A 11 -64.36 -12.90 49.52
N LEU A 12 -64.04 -12.23 48.41
CA LEU A 12 -64.36 -12.66 47.05
C LEU A 12 -63.15 -13.40 46.48
N ALA A 13 -63.33 -14.69 46.19
CA ALA A 13 -62.33 -15.50 45.48
C ALA A 13 -62.23 -15.04 44.02
N TRP A 14 -61.01 -14.75 43.55
CA TRP A 14 -60.73 -14.47 42.15
C TRP A 14 -60.12 -15.71 41.48
N PRO A 15 -60.56 -16.09 40.26
CA PRO A 15 -59.99 -17.22 39.55
C PRO A 15 -58.57 -16.89 39.06
N SER A 16 -57.70 -17.88 39.18
CA SER A 16 -56.34 -17.88 38.65
C SER A 16 -56.34 -17.75 37.12
N VAL A 17 -55.80 -16.63 36.62
CA VAL A 17 -55.47 -16.47 35.20
C VAL A 17 -54.13 -17.14 34.94
N GLN A 18 -54.13 -18.21 34.15
CA GLN A 18 -52.91 -18.77 33.56
C GLN A 18 -52.34 -17.76 32.55
N ALA A 19 -51.18 -17.19 32.85
CA ALA A 19 -50.40 -16.43 31.88
C ALA A 19 -49.82 -17.42 30.86
N GLY A 20 -50.28 -17.33 29.61
CA GLY A 20 -49.62 -17.99 28.48
C GLY A 20 -48.22 -17.40 28.27
N PRO A 21 -47.30 -18.13 27.62
CA PRO A 21 -45.95 -17.64 27.41
C PRO A 21 -45.96 -16.41 26.50
N LEU A 22 -45.17 -15.40 26.86
CA LEU A 22 -44.92 -14.21 26.04
C LEU A 22 -44.30 -14.63 24.70
N PRO A 23 -44.62 -13.94 23.58
CA PRO A 23 -43.97 -14.24 22.32
C PRO A 23 -42.48 -13.91 22.42
N GLU A 24 -41.63 -14.90 22.16
CA GLU A 24 -40.19 -14.70 21.98
C GLU A 24 -39.97 -13.78 20.78
N SER A 25 -39.65 -12.51 21.04
CA SER A 25 -38.97 -11.67 20.07
C SER A 25 -37.57 -12.24 19.88
N LYS A 26 -37.36 -13.05 18.83
CA LYS A 26 -36.04 -13.29 18.25
C LYS A 26 -35.50 -11.99 17.65
N GLU A 27 -35.10 -11.05 18.50
CA GLU A 27 -34.02 -10.14 18.15
C GLU A 27 -32.74 -10.96 18.25
N CYS A 28 -32.41 -11.66 17.16
CA CYS A 28 -31.04 -12.09 16.96
C CYS A 28 -30.21 -10.80 16.91
N CYS A 29 -29.43 -10.54 17.95
CA CYS A 29 -28.27 -9.68 17.83
C CYS A 29 -27.38 -10.29 16.74
N GLU A 30 -27.48 -9.77 15.51
CA GLU A 30 -26.40 -9.90 14.56
C GLU A 30 -25.20 -9.17 15.19
N ALA A 31 -24.29 -9.95 15.77
CA ALA A 31 -22.95 -9.46 16.06
C ALA A 31 -22.41 -8.83 14.77
N PRO A 32 -21.79 -7.62 14.83
CA PRO A 32 -21.24 -7.00 13.64
C PRO A 32 -20.31 -8.01 12.97
N ARG A 33 -20.62 -8.35 11.71
CA ARG A 33 -19.84 -9.29 10.92
C ARG A 33 -18.43 -8.70 10.82
N VAL A 34 -17.48 -9.27 11.55
CA VAL A 34 -16.06 -8.91 11.43
C VAL A 34 -15.65 -9.31 10.03
N LEU A 35 -15.61 -8.32 9.15
CA LEU A 35 -15.21 -8.47 7.77
C LEU A 35 -13.73 -8.91 7.75
N ALA A 36 -13.47 -10.11 7.21
CA ALA A 36 -12.16 -10.74 7.26
C ALA A 36 -11.18 -10.07 6.28
N ALA A 37 -9.98 -9.72 6.75
CA ALA A 37 -8.92 -9.22 5.89
C ALA A 37 -8.44 -10.29 4.90
N THR A 38 -8.33 -9.92 3.62
CA THR A 38 -7.80 -10.79 2.55
C THR A 38 -6.37 -10.37 2.21
N THR A 39 -5.42 -11.30 2.31
CA THR A 39 -4.04 -11.06 1.88
C THR A 39 -3.92 -11.24 0.37
N LEU A 40 -3.56 -10.17 -0.34
CA LEU A 40 -3.40 -10.15 -1.80
C LEU A 40 -1.95 -10.46 -2.21
N ILE A 41 -0.97 -9.90 -1.49
CA ILE A 41 0.45 -10.25 -1.62
C ILE A 41 0.95 -10.58 -0.21
N PRO A 42 1.40 -11.83 0.04
CA PRO A 42 1.90 -12.22 1.35
C PRO A 42 3.35 -11.81 1.55
N THR A 43 3.79 -11.77 2.81
CA THR A 43 5.19 -11.50 3.20
C THR A 43 6.19 -12.52 2.65
N THR A 44 5.72 -13.70 2.27
CA THR A 44 6.51 -14.76 1.63
C THR A 44 6.75 -14.53 0.13
N ALA A 45 6.23 -13.46 -0.47
CA ALA A 45 6.41 -13.17 -1.89
C ALA A 45 7.89 -13.04 -2.30
N PHE A 46 8.80 -12.74 -1.36
CA PHE A 46 10.24 -12.65 -1.63
C PHE A 46 11.07 -13.76 -0.97
N SER A 47 10.44 -14.88 -0.57
CA SER A 47 11.15 -16.01 0.04
C SER A 47 12.21 -16.62 -0.88
N ASN A 48 11.94 -16.69 -2.18
CA ASN A 48 12.85 -17.18 -3.21
C ASN A 48 12.33 -16.75 -4.60
N LYS A 49 13.06 -17.12 -5.66
CA LYS A 49 12.67 -16.87 -7.06
C LYS A 49 11.27 -17.39 -7.41
N GLN A 50 10.91 -18.61 -6.99
CA GLN A 50 9.61 -19.19 -7.32
C GLN A 50 8.47 -18.38 -6.69
N SER A 51 8.61 -17.99 -5.41
CA SER A 51 7.65 -17.13 -4.73
C SER A 51 7.56 -15.74 -5.38
N LEU A 52 8.69 -15.16 -5.79
CA LEU A 52 8.68 -13.88 -6.52
C LEU A 52 7.88 -14.00 -7.81
N GLU A 53 8.19 -15.01 -8.62
CA GLU A 53 7.56 -15.23 -9.93
C GLU A 53 6.10 -15.65 -9.81
N GLN A 54 5.63 -16.11 -8.64
CA GLN A 54 4.21 -16.33 -8.40
C GLN A 54 3.42 -15.02 -8.37
N TYR A 55 3.96 -13.96 -7.75
CA TYR A 55 3.24 -12.71 -7.53
C TYR A 55 3.68 -11.57 -8.46
N PHE A 56 4.88 -11.64 -9.03
CA PHE A 56 5.51 -10.57 -9.77
C PHE A 56 6.01 -11.03 -11.15
N SER A 57 6.09 -10.06 -12.06
CA SER A 57 6.82 -10.13 -13.33
C SER A 57 7.99 -9.15 -13.30
N TYR A 58 9.06 -9.43 -14.05
CA TYR A 58 10.22 -8.55 -14.14
C TYR A 58 9.96 -7.35 -15.07
N GLY A 59 10.63 -6.23 -14.78
CA GLY A 59 10.52 -4.98 -15.53
C GLY A 59 9.33 -4.13 -15.10
N TYR A 60 8.76 -3.44 -16.07
CA TYR A 60 7.52 -2.67 -15.94
C TYR A 60 6.41 -3.35 -16.76
N PRO A 61 5.12 -3.07 -16.47
CA PRO A 61 4.00 -3.59 -17.26
C PRO A 61 4.08 -3.27 -18.77
N TRP A 62 4.85 -2.24 -19.14
CA TRP A 62 5.05 -1.77 -20.51
C TRP A 62 6.46 -2.06 -21.09
N GLY A 63 7.30 -2.82 -20.38
CA GLY A 63 8.61 -3.24 -20.88
C GLY A 63 9.77 -2.98 -19.93
N MET A 64 10.98 -2.86 -20.49
CA MET A 64 12.24 -2.88 -19.72
C MET A 64 12.87 -1.50 -19.48
N THR A 65 12.17 -0.43 -19.81
CA THR A 65 12.67 0.94 -19.65
C THR A 65 11.58 1.86 -19.11
N HIS A 66 12.01 2.97 -18.51
CA HIS A 66 11.13 4.04 -18.07
C HIS A 66 11.83 5.39 -18.26
N ASN A 67 11.50 6.40 -17.46
CA ASN A 67 11.96 7.80 -17.58
C ASN A 67 13.35 8.09 -16.96
N GLY A 68 14.20 7.07 -16.79
CA GLY A 68 15.58 7.21 -16.31
C GLY A 68 16.62 6.61 -17.24
N ALA A 69 17.84 6.43 -16.73
CA ALA A 69 19.00 5.95 -17.49
C ALA A 69 19.24 4.43 -17.37
N SER A 70 18.27 3.64 -16.91
CA SER A 70 18.45 2.19 -16.70
C SER A 70 17.60 1.35 -17.63
N LYS A 71 18.23 0.30 -18.15
CA LYS A 71 17.55 -0.87 -18.72
C LYS A 71 17.32 -1.91 -17.63
N MET A 72 16.10 -2.39 -17.49
CA MET A 72 15.76 -3.41 -16.51
C MET A 72 16.15 -4.78 -17.03
N ILE A 73 16.95 -5.51 -16.25
CA ILE A 73 17.43 -6.86 -16.54
C ILE A 73 16.90 -7.79 -15.44
N PRO A 74 16.17 -8.88 -15.76
CA PRO A 74 15.63 -9.79 -14.76
C PRO A 74 16.65 -10.31 -13.74
N ALA A 75 17.87 -10.62 -14.19
CA ALA A 75 18.96 -11.09 -13.33
C ALA A 75 19.40 -10.09 -12.24
N ASN A 76 19.03 -8.82 -12.36
CA ASN A 76 19.29 -7.78 -11.36
C ASN A 76 18.15 -7.63 -10.34
N SER A 77 17.18 -8.55 -10.33
CA SER A 77 16.08 -8.62 -9.36
C SER A 77 16.08 -10.01 -8.72
N VAL A 78 16.67 -10.14 -7.54
CA VAL A 78 16.88 -11.44 -6.88
C VAL A 78 16.07 -11.50 -5.58
N ALA A 79 15.16 -12.46 -5.48
CA ALA A 79 14.47 -12.78 -4.24
C ALA A 79 15.11 -13.98 -3.56
N ASP A 80 15.53 -13.79 -2.32
CA ASP A 80 16.12 -14.83 -1.47
C ASP A 80 15.92 -14.49 0.01
N ALA A 81 15.72 -15.51 0.85
CA ALA A 81 15.56 -15.39 2.30
C ALA A 81 14.60 -14.27 2.76
N GLY A 82 13.48 -14.08 2.03
CA GLY A 82 12.46 -13.08 2.36
C GLY A 82 12.78 -11.64 1.93
N THR A 83 13.84 -11.44 1.13
CA THR A 83 14.28 -10.13 0.64
C THR A 83 14.39 -10.12 -0.88
N LEU A 84 13.72 -9.15 -1.52
CA LEU A 84 14.01 -8.76 -2.90
C LEU A 84 15.16 -7.77 -2.91
N THR A 85 16.24 -8.11 -3.62
CA THR A 85 17.39 -7.25 -3.87
C THR A 85 17.40 -6.82 -5.33
N LEU A 86 17.33 -5.51 -5.56
CA LEU A 86 17.50 -4.88 -6.86
C LEU A 86 18.89 -4.25 -6.95
N THR A 87 19.64 -4.58 -7.99
CA THR A 87 21.01 -4.08 -8.19
C THR A 87 21.13 -3.29 -9.49
N ALA A 88 21.63 -2.06 -9.41
CA ALA A 88 22.00 -1.26 -10.57
C ALA A 88 23.52 -1.31 -10.79
N LYS A 89 23.93 -1.60 -12.02
CA LYS A 89 25.32 -1.70 -12.47
C LYS A 89 25.56 -0.71 -13.60
N TYR A 90 26.60 0.10 -13.48
CA TYR A 90 26.98 1.02 -14.55
C TYR A 90 27.58 0.26 -15.73
N THR A 91 27.09 0.54 -16.93
CA THR A 91 27.55 -0.10 -18.18
C THR A 91 28.20 0.90 -19.14
N GLY A 92 28.18 2.20 -18.80
CA GLY A 92 28.38 3.25 -19.79
C GLY A 92 27.21 3.36 -20.77
N PRO A 93 27.22 4.38 -21.67
CA PRO A 93 26.20 4.55 -22.70
C PRO A 93 25.97 3.27 -23.51
N GLN A 94 24.72 2.83 -23.61
CA GLN A 94 24.38 1.58 -24.27
C GLN A 94 24.20 1.76 -25.78
N SER A 95 24.61 0.74 -26.54
CA SER A 95 24.32 0.68 -27.98
C SER A 95 22.81 0.68 -28.23
N GLY A 96 22.36 1.42 -29.23
CA GLY A 96 20.94 1.61 -29.58
C GLY A 96 20.20 2.63 -28.73
N ASN A 97 20.67 2.96 -27.52
CA ASN A 97 20.16 4.09 -26.74
C ASN A 97 21.21 4.61 -25.74
N ALA A 98 21.97 5.62 -26.16
CA ALA A 98 23.03 6.21 -25.35
C ALA A 98 22.54 6.94 -24.07
N LYS A 99 21.22 7.16 -23.92
CA LYS A 99 20.64 7.68 -22.66
C LYS A 99 20.62 6.62 -21.56
N LEU A 100 20.60 5.33 -21.93
CA LEU A 100 20.71 4.23 -20.98
C LEU A 100 22.19 4.01 -20.66
N LYS A 101 22.52 4.00 -19.37
CA LYS A 101 23.88 3.88 -18.85
C LYS A 101 24.03 2.81 -17.76
N TYR A 102 22.92 2.20 -17.36
CA TYR A 102 22.86 1.24 -16.28
C TYR A 102 22.02 0.03 -16.68
N ASN A 103 22.40 -1.14 -16.18
CA ASN A 103 21.51 -2.29 -16.08
C ASN A 103 21.01 -2.38 -14.65
N ALA A 104 19.70 -2.40 -14.42
CA ALA A 104 19.10 -2.38 -13.10
C ALA A 104 17.96 -3.39 -12.94
N GLY A 105 17.36 -3.45 -11.75
CA GLY A 105 16.24 -4.33 -11.43
C GLY A 105 14.92 -3.58 -11.30
N ALA A 106 13.83 -4.23 -11.71
CA ALA A 106 12.46 -3.81 -11.48
C ALA A 106 11.55 -5.03 -11.49
N VAL A 107 10.47 -4.96 -10.71
CA VAL A 107 9.37 -5.93 -10.73
C VAL A 107 8.04 -5.21 -10.60
N TYR A 108 6.99 -5.79 -11.17
CA TYR A 108 5.62 -5.33 -10.98
C TYR A 108 4.70 -6.49 -10.61
N ALA A 109 3.69 -6.23 -9.79
CA ALA A 109 2.75 -7.25 -9.37
C ALA A 109 1.92 -7.73 -10.58
N LYS A 110 1.74 -9.05 -10.71
CA LYS A 110 0.92 -9.67 -11.76
C LYS A 110 -0.56 -9.31 -11.63
N GLN A 111 -1.03 -9.16 -10.39
CA GLN A 111 -2.37 -8.62 -10.13
C GLN A 111 -2.33 -7.08 -10.10
N SER A 112 -3.46 -6.48 -10.44
CA SER A 112 -3.70 -5.05 -10.27
C SER A 112 -4.60 -4.79 -9.06
N PHE A 113 -4.54 -3.57 -8.54
CA PHE A 113 -5.24 -3.14 -7.34
C PHE A 113 -6.20 -2.01 -7.68
N ALA A 114 -7.48 -2.19 -7.38
CA ALA A 114 -8.49 -1.15 -7.50
C ALA A 114 -9.15 -0.94 -6.14
N MET A 115 -9.38 0.32 -5.79
CA MET A 115 -10.18 0.66 -4.60
C MET A 115 -11.66 0.53 -4.92
N SER A 116 -12.36 -0.38 -4.24
CA SER A 116 -13.82 -0.45 -4.31
C SER A 116 -14.46 0.63 -3.45
N LYS A 117 -15.69 1.04 -3.79
CA LYS A 117 -16.49 1.92 -2.93
C LYS A 117 -16.67 1.28 -1.54
N GLY A 118 -16.41 2.05 -0.49
CA GLY A 118 -16.39 1.58 0.91
C GLY A 118 -15.23 0.66 1.28
N GLY A 119 -14.32 0.36 0.34
CA GLY A 119 -13.23 -0.60 0.57
C GLY A 119 -11.99 0.01 1.24
N SER A 120 -11.04 -0.87 1.53
CA SER A 120 -9.73 -0.49 2.05
C SER A 120 -8.62 -1.39 1.51
N LEU A 121 -7.44 -0.80 1.29
CA LEU A 121 -6.23 -1.50 0.86
C LEU A 121 -5.04 -0.94 1.64
N ASP A 122 -4.24 -1.84 2.18
CA ASP A 122 -3.02 -1.53 2.91
C ASP A 122 -1.83 -2.10 2.16
N PHE A 123 -0.83 -1.26 1.94
CA PHE A 123 0.45 -1.61 1.32
C PHE A 123 1.54 -1.37 2.34
N GLN A 124 2.39 -2.36 2.60
CA GLN A 124 3.50 -2.22 3.54
C GLN A 124 4.74 -2.94 3.03
N ALA A 125 5.91 -2.35 3.24
CA ALA A 125 7.19 -3.03 3.05
C ALA A 125 8.29 -2.36 3.88
N THR A 126 9.40 -3.06 4.09
CA THR A 126 10.60 -2.58 4.76
C THR A 126 11.72 -2.42 3.74
N PHE A 127 12.39 -1.27 3.77
CA PHE A 127 13.33 -0.82 2.75
C PHE A 127 14.73 -0.53 3.31
N VAL A 128 15.75 -0.86 2.52
CA VAL A 128 17.10 -0.30 2.61
C VAL A 128 17.40 0.31 1.25
N ALA A 129 17.39 1.64 1.15
CA ALA A 129 17.35 2.36 -0.11
C ALA A 129 18.58 3.29 -0.29
N PRO A 130 19.18 3.31 -1.49
CA PRO A 130 20.24 4.24 -1.80
C PRO A 130 19.69 5.67 -1.90
N VAL A 131 20.49 6.63 -1.45
CA VAL A 131 20.14 8.07 -1.48
C VAL A 131 21.24 8.94 -2.11
N ALA A 132 22.23 8.32 -2.75
CA ALA A 132 23.26 9.04 -3.46
C ALA A 132 22.66 9.73 -4.70
N LYS A 133 23.23 10.87 -5.10
CA LYS A 133 22.82 11.56 -6.32
C LYS A 133 22.75 10.60 -7.51
N GLY A 134 21.66 10.66 -8.27
CA GLY A 134 21.43 9.80 -9.43
C GLY A 134 20.95 8.38 -9.11
N THR A 135 20.63 8.05 -7.85
CA THR A 135 19.90 6.81 -7.52
C THR A 135 18.41 7.11 -7.35
N TRP A 136 17.57 6.33 -8.03
CA TRP A 136 16.11 6.54 -8.07
C TRP A 136 15.32 5.25 -7.78
N PRO A 137 15.41 4.70 -6.56
CA PRO A 137 14.52 3.62 -6.13
C PRO A 137 13.09 4.13 -5.94
N ALA A 138 12.10 3.28 -6.19
CA ALA A 138 10.69 3.58 -5.98
C ALA A 138 9.86 2.34 -5.60
N PHE A 139 8.79 2.59 -4.85
CA PHE A 139 7.68 1.69 -4.54
C PHE A 139 6.38 2.45 -4.75
N TRP A 140 5.64 2.10 -5.79
CA TRP A 140 4.61 3.01 -6.33
C TRP A 140 3.48 2.27 -7.02
N LEU A 141 2.37 2.98 -7.19
CA LEU A 141 1.17 2.56 -7.87
C LEU A 141 0.95 3.45 -9.10
N THR A 142 0.57 2.87 -10.23
CA THR A 142 0.20 3.64 -11.42
C THR A 142 -0.92 2.96 -12.20
N ALA A 143 -1.71 3.75 -12.92
CA ALA A 143 -2.86 3.28 -13.69
C ALA A 143 -2.53 2.08 -14.60
N THR A 144 -3.45 1.12 -14.69
CA THR A 144 -3.34 0.07 -15.72
C THR A 144 -3.80 0.55 -17.10
N LYS A 145 -4.59 1.62 -17.15
CA LYS A 145 -5.08 2.25 -18.37
C LYS A 145 -5.18 3.76 -18.18
N GLY A 146 -4.66 4.51 -19.15
CA GLY A 146 -4.59 5.96 -19.06
C GLY A 146 -3.58 6.41 -17.99
N TRP A 147 -3.66 7.68 -17.62
CA TRP A 147 -2.92 8.26 -16.50
C TRP A 147 -3.52 9.64 -16.20
N PRO A 148 -3.71 10.03 -14.94
CA PRO A 148 -3.59 9.26 -13.68
C PRO A 148 -4.65 8.13 -13.55
N PRO A 149 -4.64 7.29 -12.47
CA PRO A 149 -3.98 7.46 -11.16
C PRO A 149 -2.47 7.17 -11.08
N GLU A 150 -1.78 7.81 -10.12
CA GLU A 150 -0.43 7.48 -9.67
C GLU A 150 -0.19 7.89 -8.21
N ILE A 151 0.39 6.97 -7.42
CA ILE A 151 0.76 7.17 -6.01
C ILE A 151 2.17 6.62 -5.78
N ASP A 152 3.10 7.51 -5.46
CA ASP A 152 4.43 7.10 -5.00
C ASP A 152 4.38 6.86 -3.50
N ILE A 153 4.27 5.58 -3.11
CA ILE A 153 4.23 5.16 -1.70
C ILE A 153 5.59 5.42 -1.04
N ALA A 154 6.67 5.27 -1.79
CA ALA A 154 8.01 5.70 -1.42
C ALA A 154 8.85 5.94 -2.67
N GLU A 155 9.48 7.11 -2.75
CA GLU A 155 10.37 7.47 -3.87
C GLU A 155 11.60 8.21 -3.34
N TRP A 156 12.81 7.80 -3.73
CA TRP A 156 14.04 8.51 -3.35
C TRP A 156 14.70 9.13 -4.57
N LYS A 157 15.14 10.38 -4.47
CA LYS A 157 15.70 11.16 -5.60
C LYS A 157 17.14 11.60 -5.36
N GLY A 158 17.95 10.72 -4.75
CA GLY A 158 19.38 10.97 -4.57
C GLY A 158 19.75 12.20 -3.73
N SER A 159 18.87 12.60 -2.81
CA SER A 159 18.98 13.85 -2.04
C SER A 159 19.01 13.63 -0.52
N GLY A 160 19.15 12.39 -0.05
CA GLY A 160 19.01 12.03 1.37
C GLY A 160 17.56 12.04 1.89
N LYS A 161 16.59 12.17 0.99
CA LYS A 161 15.15 12.22 1.33
C LYS A 161 14.38 11.07 0.69
N ILE A 162 13.25 10.75 1.32
CA ILE A 162 12.16 9.95 0.77
C ILE A 162 10.99 10.90 0.49
N SER A 163 10.33 10.69 -0.64
CA SER A 163 9.20 11.47 -1.16
C SER A 163 7.95 10.60 -1.18
N PHE A 164 6.82 11.21 -0.82
CA PHE A 164 5.49 10.60 -0.82
C PHE A 164 4.58 11.43 -1.72
N ASN A 165 4.07 10.87 -2.81
CA ASN A 165 3.38 11.64 -3.84
C ASN A 165 2.03 11.04 -4.24
N THR A 166 1.11 11.91 -4.66
CA THR A 166 -0.15 11.54 -5.32
C THR A 166 -0.40 12.51 -6.46
N PHE A 167 -0.60 11.99 -7.67
CA PHE A 167 -0.73 12.77 -8.90
C PHE A 167 -2.17 12.82 -9.38
N ASN A 168 -2.80 13.98 -9.34
CA ASN A 168 -4.12 14.19 -9.94
C ASN A 168 -4.04 14.64 -11.39
N THR A 169 -2.93 15.25 -11.79
CA THR A 169 -2.49 15.52 -13.17
C THR A 169 -0.96 15.69 -13.17
N SER A 170 -0.36 16.00 -14.33
CA SER A 170 1.07 16.37 -14.42
C SER A 170 1.43 17.66 -13.67
N SER A 171 0.45 18.54 -13.42
CA SER A 171 0.64 19.82 -12.72
C SER A 171 -0.01 19.86 -11.33
N GLN A 172 -0.89 18.90 -11.02
CA GLN A 172 -1.56 18.78 -9.73
C GLN A 172 -1.00 17.59 -8.96
N VAL A 173 0.15 17.80 -8.34
CA VAL A 173 0.86 16.81 -7.53
C VAL A 173 0.85 17.28 -6.09
N THR A 174 0.42 16.42 -5.17
CA THR A 174 0.72 16.60 -3.75
C THR A 174 1.99 15.83 -3.46
N ALA A 175 3.01 16.50 -2.96
CA ALA A 175 4.30 15.89 -2.64
C ALA A 175 4.71 16.21 -1.20
N ARG A 176 5.30 15.24 -0.53
CA ARG A 176 5.89 15.45 0.81
C ARG A 176 7.23 14.75 0.88
N ASP A 177 8.30 15.55 0.95
CA ASP A 177 9.63 15.04 1.23
C ASP A 177 9.90 15.05 2.73
N VAL A 178 10.54 13.99 3.22
CA VAL A 178 11.10 13.92 4.58
C VAL A 178 12.51 13.33 4.53
N ALA A 179 13.32 13.62 5.55
CA ALA A 179 14.65 13.03 5.66
C ALA A 179 14.54 11.50 5.72
N TYR A 180 15.44 10.81 5.03
CA TYR A 180 15.63 9.36 5.12
C TYR A 180 16.90 9.08 5.91
N PRO A 181 16.83 8.96 7.25
CA PRO A 181 18.01 8.79 8.09
C PRO A 181 18.64 7.42 7.84
N ASN A 182 19.93 7.27 8.15
CA ASN A 182 20.67 6.01 8.12
C ASN A 182 20.30 5.09 6.94
N PRO A 183 20.63 5.44 5.69
CA PRO A 183 20.14 4.73 4.49
C PRO A 183 20.50 3.24 4.40
N THR A 184 21.42 2.77 5.24
CA THR A 184 21.83 1.37 5.40
C THR A 184 20.97 0.60 6.41
N ALA A 185 20.17 1.28 7.23
CA ALA A 185 19.22 0.70 8.16
C ALA A 185 17.88 0.42 7.48
N GLN A 186 17.09 -0.44 8.11
CA GLN A 186 15.76 -0.81 7.66
C GLN A 186 14.73 0.24 8.09
N HIS A 187 13.92 0.69 7.14
CA HIS A 187 12.79 1.59 7.38
C HIS A 187 11.51 0.99 6.85
N THR A 188 10.44 0.99 7.66
CA THR A 188 9.14 0.46 7.24
C THR A 188 8.29 1.59 6.67
N VAL A 189 7.78 1.41 5.45
CA VAL A 189 6.81 2.32 4.86
C VAL A 189 5.47 1.61 4.73
N ARG A 190 4.41 2.30 5.13
CA ARG A 190 3.02 1.83 4.99
C ARG A 190 2.15 2.88 4.30
N GLY A 191 1.27 2.42 3.43
CA GLY A 191 0.25 3.21 2.76
C GLY A 191 -1.14 2.64 3.01
N GLU A 192 -2.05 3.46 3.50
CA GLU A 192 -3.46 3.11 3.74
C GLU A 192 -4.33 3.85 2.73
N LEU A 193 -4.82 3.12 1.72
CA LEU A 193 -5.74 3.61 0.70
C LEU A 193 -7.17 3.36 1.18
N ARG A 194 -7.99 4.40 1.22
CA ARG A 194 -9.38 4.37 1.70
C ARG A 194 -10.30 5.14 0.76
N ASP A 195 -11.53 4.67 0.60
CA ASP A 195 -12.59 5.47 -0.01
C ASP A 195 -12.88 6.72 0.86
N LEU A 196 -13.09 7.88 0.23
CA LEU A 196 -13.50 9.11 0.90
C LEU A 196 -14.99 9.42 0.71
N ASN A 197 -15.53 9.17 -0.47
CA ASN A 197 -16.84 9.67 -0.89
C ASN A 197 -17.49 8.86 -2.03
N GLY A 198 -16.97 7.66 -2.33
CA GLY A 198 -17.38 6.80 -3.44
C GLY A 198 -16.80 7.19 -4.80
N LYS A 199 -15.91 8.19 -4.86
CA LYS A 199 -15.27 8.69 -6.09
C LYS A 199 -13.77 8.91 -5.90
N ASP A 200 -13.39 9.60 -4.84
CA ASP A 200 -12.01 9.94 -4.50
C ASP A 200 -11.47 9.00 -3.43
N VAL A 201 -10.15 8.88 -3.37
CA VAL A 201 -9.46 8.08 -2.36
C VAL A 201 -8.59 8.96 -1.48
N GLY A 202 -8.47 8.57 -0.22
CA GLY A 202 -7.49 9.11 0.71
C GLY A 202 -6.36 8.11 0.85
N PHE A 203 -5.13 8.55 0.62
CA PHE A 203 -3.94 7.75 0.86
C PHE A 203 -3.19 8.31 2.06
N THR A 204 -3.09 7.52 3.14
CA THR A 204 -2.33 7.92 4.34
C THR A 204 -0.98 7.21 4.32
N PHE A 205 0.09 7.99 4.35
CA PHE A 205 1.47 7.51 4.29
C PHE A 205 2.07 7.47 5.68
N TYR A 206 2.82 6.41 5.98
CA TYR A 206 3.53 6.21 7.22
C TYR A 206 4.98 5.81 6.93
N MET A 207 5.89 6.26 7.80
CA MET A 207 7.27 5.82 7.86
C MET A 207 7.59 5.46 9.31
N ASP A 208 8.14 4.28 9.53
CA ASP A 208 8.51 3.73 10.85
C ASP A 208 7.36 3.84 11.88
N GLY A 209 6.16 3.47 11.43
CA GLY A 209 4.93 3.50 12.24
C GLY A 209 4.35 4.90 12.48
N LYS A 210 5.02 5.98 12.06
CA LYS A 210 4.55 7.36 12.22
C LYS A 210 3.87 7.85 10.95
N LYS A 211 2.68 8.45 11.09
CA LYS A 211 1.98 9.10 9.99
C LYS A 211 2.82 10.27 9.47
N VAL A 212 3.10 10.28 8.17
CA VAL A 212 3.82 11.35 7.48
C VAL A 212 2.85 12.37 6.91
N THR A 213 1.86 11.91 6.13
CA THR A 213 0.87 12.77 5.48
C THR A 213 -0.35 11.98 5.06
N ARG A 214 -1.45 12.66 4.72
CA ARG A 214 -2.59 12.09 4.01
C ARG A 214 -2.82 12.94 2.76
N GLN A 215 -2.94 12.30 1.60
CA GLN A 215 -3.15 12.96 0.32
C GLN A 215 -4.42 12.41 -0.35
N VAL A 216 -4.93 13.15 -1.34
CA VAL A 216 -6.19 12.82 -2.03
C VAL A 216 -5.92 12.49 -3.50
N GLY A 217 -6.30 11.29 -3.91
CA GLY A 217 -6.39 10.88 -5.31
C GLY A 217 -7.81 11.09 -5.83
N LYS A 218 -8.00 12.06 -6.72
CA LYS A 218 -9.30 12.46 -7.27
C LYS A 218 -9.75 11.48 -8.34
N GLY A 219 -10.94 10.90 -8.19
CA GLY A 219 -11.51 9.94 -9.15
C GLY A 219 -10.83 8.57 -9.19
N TYR A 220 -10.09 8.21 -8.14
CA TYR A 220 -9.32 6.95 -8.08
C TYR A 220 -10.18 5.73 -7.70
N VAL A 221 -11.37 5.91 -7.13
CA VAL A 221 -12.26 4.78 -6.84
C VAL A 221 -12.60 4.05 -8.13
N GLY A 222 -12.47 2.73 -8.13
CA GLY A 222 -12.67 1.86 -9.29
C GLY A 222 -11.52 1.87 -10.32
N GLN A 223 -10.54 2.77 -10.20
CA GLN A 223 -9.38 2.78 -11.09
C GLN A 223 -8.41 1.67 -10.69
N SER A 224 -8.06 0.83 -11.66
CA SER A 224 -7.10 -0.25 -11.48
C SER A 224 -5.67 0.27 -11.61
N MET A 225 -4.80 -0.13 -10.69
CA MET A 225 -3.39 0.28 -10.62
C MET A 225 -2.44 -0.92 -10.56
N TRP A 226 -1.33 -0.84 -11.28
CA TRP A 226 -0.17 -1.71 -11.11
C TRP A 226 0.61 -1.31 -9.87
N LEU A 227 1.12 -2.28 -9.11
CA LEU A 227 2.15 -2.07 -8.09
C LEU A 227 3.52 -2.34 -8.67
N ILE A 228 4.46 -1.42 -8.50
CA ILE A 228 5.80 -1.47 -9.09
C ILE A 228 6.85 -1.21 -8.01
N ILE A 229 7.93 -1.99 -8.05
CA ILE A 229 9.16 -1.78 -7.27
C ILE A 229 10.32 -1.73 -8.25
N ASN A 230 11.09 -0.64 -8.27
CA ASN A 230 12.23 -0.53 -9.17
C ASN A 230 13.42 0.18 -8.51
N LEU A 231 14.60 -0.07 -9.07
CA LEU A 231 15.79 0.75 -8.89
C LEU A 231 16.12 1.42 -10.22
N GLN A 232 15.58 2.62 -10.44
CA GLN A 232 15.95 3.44 -11.59
C GLN A 232 17.20 4.26 -11.24
N MET A 233 17.90 4.77 -12.26
CA MET A 233 19.09 5.60 -12.09
C MET A 233 18.92 6.87 -12.93
N GLU A 234 19.52 7.96 -12.46
CA GLU A 234 19.39 9.30 -13.02
C GLU A 234 17.92 9.76 -13.16
N GLY A 235 17.57 10.52 -14.19
CA GLY A 235 16.22 11.09 -14.34
C GLY A 235 15.91 12.12 -13.26
N SER A 236 14.79 11.95 -12.54
CA SER A 236 14.39 12.86 -11.46
C SER A 236 15.35 12.87 -10.26
N SER A 237 16.26 11.89 -10.17
CA SER A 237 17.34 11.86 -9.16
C SER A 237 18.60 12.64 -9.56
N GLY A 238 18.59 13.26 -10.74
CA GLY A 238 19.71 14.02 -11.29
C GLY A 238 20.84 13.16 -11.86
N SER A 239 21.88 13.80 -12.39
CA SER A 239 23.04 13.13 -12.98
C SER A 239 24.36 13.83 -12.61
N PRO A 240 25.52 13.14 -12.66
CA PRO A 240 25.67 11.70 -12.92
C PRO A 240 25.25 10.83 -11.72
N GLY A 241 24.85 9.59 -12.00
CA GLY A 241 24.69 8.57 -10.97
C GLY A 241 26.00 7.85 -10.59
N PRO A 242 25.99 7.00 -9.54
CA PRO A 242 27.17 6.26 -9.09
C PRO A 242 27.65 5.25 -10.13
N LYS A 243 28.96 5.10 -10.32
CA LYS A 243 29.54 4.08 -11.22
C LYS A 243 29.79 2.73 -10.55
N THR A 244 29.61 2.65 -9.22
CA THR A 244 29.67 1.42 -8.45
C THR A 244 28.30 0.76 -8.39
N ASP A 245 28.28 -0.54 -8.11
CA ASP A 245 27.04 -1.27 -7.87
C ASP A 245 26.23 -0.58 -6.78
N THR A 246 24.96 -0.30 -7.09
CA THR A 246 24.00 0.32 -6.18
C THR A 246 22.92 -0.70 -5.87
N VAL A 247 22.59 -0.86 -4.59
CA VAL A 247 21.68 -1.91 -4.12
C VAL A 247 20.48 -1.30 -3.41
N TYR A 248 19.29 -1.80 -3.73
CA TYR A 248 18.02 -1.50 -3.09
C TYR A 248 17.39 -2.79 -2.59
N LYS A 249 17.07 -2.87 -1.28
CA LYS A 249 16.52 -4.09 -0.66
C LYS A 249 15.12 -3.84 -0.14
N ILE A 250 14.25 -4.82 -0.36
CA ILE A 250 12.84 -4.80 0.04
C ILE A 250 12.52 -6.11 0.75
N SER A 251 11.93 -6.02 1.94
CA SER A 251 11.50 -7.17 2.75
C SER A 251 10.13 -6.90 3.36
N ASN A 252 9.49 -7.93 3.93
CA ASN A 252 8.20 -7.80 4.62
C ASN A 252 7.10 -7.13 3.78
N LEU A 253 7.12 -7.33 2.45
CA LEU A 253 6.07 -6.80 1.58
C LEU A 253 4.74 -7.48 1.89
N SER A 254 3.72 -6.68 2.16
CA SER A 254 2.35 -7.17 2.32
C SER A 254 1.39 -6.22 1.63
N VAL A 255 0.40 -6.80 0.94
CA VAL A 255 -0.76 -6.07 0.44
C VAL A 255 -2.02 -6.76 0.93
N VAL A 256 -2.83 -6.03 1.69
CA VAL A 256 -4.03 -6.56 2.35
C VAL A 256 -5.24 -5.73 1.97
N ARG A 257 -6.35 -6.40 1.69
CA ARG A 257 -7.67 -5.78 1.58
C ARG A 257 -8.42 -6.05 2.87
N ASN A 258 -8.75 -4.99 3.63
CA ASN A 258 -9.70 -5.15 4.74
C ASN A 258 -11.10 -4.94 4.17
N SER A 259 -12.01 -5.85 4.51
CA SER A 259 -13.39 -5.78 4.04
C SER A 259 -14.22 -4.79 4.86
#